data_AF-A0A1I6KDS4-F1
#
_entry.id   AF-A0A1I6KDS4-F1
#
_cell.length_a   1.000
_cell.length_b   1.000
_cell.length_c   1.000
_cell.angle_alpha   90.00
_cell.angle_beta   90.00
_cell.angle_gamma   90.00
#
_symmetry.space_group_name_H-M   'P 1'
#
loop_
_entity.id
_entity.type
_entity.pdbx_description
1 polymer ?
#
loop_
_entity_poly.entity_id
_entity_poly.type
_entity_poly.pdbx_seq_one_letter_code
_entity_poly.pdbx_strand_id
1 'polypeptide(L)'
;MDALNPDYVFVFLLAGFLGFQLIKKVSPLLHSPLMSLTNAIAAVVIVGAIAVTGEAGATPLARTLGFIAVFCATVNLVSGFMITDRMLKMFKRKGS
;
A
#
# COMPACT_ATOMS: atom_id res chain seq x y z
N MET A 1 -5.05 -13.46 21.08
CA MET A 1 -4.72 -12.16 21.72
C MET A 1 -3.20 -12.08 21.66
N ASP A 2 -2.68 -11.68 20.51
CA ASP A 2 -1.24 -11.74 20.17
C ASP A 2 -0.73 -10.36 19.74
N ALA A 3 -1.48 -9.31 20.07
CA ALA A 3 -1.16 -7.92 19.71
C ALA A 3 0.15 -7.42 20.35
N LEU A 4 0.71 -8.19 21.28
CA LEU A 4 1.99 -7.94 21.94
C LEU A 4 2.95 -9.14 21.82
N ASN A 5 2.86 -9.95 20.77
CA ASN A 5 3.89 -10.95 20.50
C ASN A 5 5.21 -10.21 20.14
N PRO A 6 6.34 -10.44 20.85
CA PRO A 6 7.63 -9.84 20.53
C PRO A 6 8.04 -10.02 19.06
N ASP A 7 7.58 -11.09 18.41
CA ASP A 7 7.86 -11.35 16.99
C ASP A 7 7.34 -10.22 16.07
N TYR A 8 6.11 -9.73 16.28
CA TYR A 8 5.54 -8.66 15.45
C TYR A 8 6.23 -7.33 15.67
N VAL A 9 6.66 -7.06 16.90
CA VAL A 9 7.44 -5.85 17.24
C VAL A 9 8.80 -5.91 16.54
N PHE A 10 9.45 -7.07 16.55
CA PHE A 10 10.72 -7.28 15.85
C PHE A 10 10.57 -7.08 14.33
N VAL A 11 9.53 -7.68 13.73
CA VAL A 11 9.21 -7.49 12.30
C VAL A 11 8.93 -6.02 11.99
N PHE A 12 8.15 -5.32 12.82
CA PHE A 12 7.83 -3.90 12.62
C PHE A 12 9.10 -3.03 12.64
N LEU A 13 9.98 -3.23 13.63
CA LEU A 13 11.23 -2.49 13.75
C LEU A 13 12.18 -2.76 12.57
N LEU A 14 12.36 -4.02 12.20
CA LEU A 14 13.22 -4.40 11.07
C LEU A 14 12.66 -3.93 9.72
N ALA A 15 11.35 -4.04 9.51
CA ALA A 15 10.71 -3.56 8.28
C ALA A 15 10.83 -2.03 8.14
N GLY A 16 10.66 -1.28 9.24
CA GLY A 16 10.87 0.16 9.25
C GLY A 16 12.32 0.56 8.92
N PHE A 17 13.29 -0.11 9.55
CA PHE A 17 14.71 0.12 9.26
C PHE A 17 15.08 -0.24 7.81
N LEU A 18 14.57 -1.35 7.31
CA LEU A 18 14.77 -1.79 5.93
C LEU A 18 14.19 -0.76 4.94
N GLY A 19 12.95 -0.29 5.18
CA GLY A 19 12.31 0.73 4.36
C GLY A 19 13.13 2.02 4.28
N PHE A 20 13.66 2.48 5.42
CA PHE A 20 14.55 3.65 5.46
C PHE A 20 15.82 3.45 4.61
N GLN A 21 16.48 2.30 4.73
CA GLN A 21 17.70 2.02 3.97
C GLN A 21 17.45 1.85 2.48
N LEU A 22 16.29 1.33 2.07
CA LEU A 22 15.90 1.20 0.67
C LEU A 22 15.69 2.58 0.04
N ILE A 23 14.94 3.48 0.70
CA ILE A 23 14.66 4.82 0.18
C ILE A 23 15.95 5.64 0.03
N LYS A 24 16.89 5.53 0.99
CA LYS A 24 18.18 6.24 0.91
C LYS A 24 19.03 5.90 -0.31
N LYS A 25 18.84 4.72 -0.89
CA LYS A 25 19.63 4.22 -2.03
C LYS A 25 18.98 4.51 -3.39
N VAL A 26 17.83 5.19 -3.42
CA VAL A 26 17.14 5.50 -4.67
C VAL A 26 17.83 6.63 -5.43
N SER A 27 17.87 6.55 -6.76
CA SER A 27 18.35 7.64 -7.61
C SER A 27 17.45 8.88 -7.47
N PRO A 28 18.00 10.12 -7.46
CA PRO A 28 17.21 11.34 -7.35
C PRO A 28 16.12 11.49 -8.41
N LEU A 29 16.35 10.94 -9.61
CA LEU A 29 15.39 10.97 -10.72
C LEU A 29 14.12 10.17 -10.42
N LEU A 30 14.17 9.22 -9.48
CA LEU A 30 13.08 8.32 -9.15
C LEU A 30 12.28 8.77 -7.93
N HIS A 31 12.56 9.91 -7.30
CA HIS A 31 11.80 10.36 -6.12
C HIS A 31 10.30 10.56 -6.41
N SER A 32 9.93 11.16 -7.54
CA SER A 32 8.52 11.34 -7.91
C SER A 32 7.83 10.02 -8.27
N PRO A 33 8.42 9.12 -9.10
CA PRO A 33 7.91 7.76 -9.28
C PRO A 33 7.78 6.98 -7.97
N LEU A 34 8.78 7.09 -7.08
CA LEU A 34 8.77 6.42 -5.78
C LEU A 34 7.65 6.93 -4.87
N MET A 35 7.40 8.24 -4.87
CA MET A 35 6.28 8.84 -4.12
C MET A 35 4.92 8.31 -4.60
N SER A 36 4.74 8.18 -5.92
CA SER A 36 3.52 7.59 -6.49
C SER A 36 3.39 6.11 -6.12
N LEU A 37 4.50 5.37 -6.15
CA LEU A 37 4.53 3.95 -5.82
C LEU A 37 4.20 3.69 -4.34
N THR A 38 4.77 4.47 -3.41
CA THR A 38 4.48 4.30 -1.98
C THR A 38 3.03 4.65 -1.66
N ASN A 39 2.43 5.61 -2.38
CA ASN A 39 0.99 5.87 -2.30
C ASN A 39 0.16 4.65 -2.78
N ALA A 40 0.54 3.98 -3.87
CA ALA A 40 -0.13 2.77 -4.34
C ALA A 40 -0.03 1.60 -3.34
N ILE A 41 1.15 1.43 -2.73
CA ILE A 41 1.41 0.37 -1.74
C ILE A 41 0.61 0.60 -0.45
N ALA A 42 0.33 1.85 -0.08
CA ALA A 42 -0.50 2.17 1.08
C ALA A 42 -1.94 1.59 0.98
N ALA A 43 -2.39 1.23 -0.22
CA ALA A 43 -3.66 0.53 -0.42
C ALA A 43 -3.73 -0.88 0.20
N VAL A 44 -2.65 -1.38 0.81
CA VAL A 44 -2.64 -2.61 1.63
C VAL A 44 -3.73 -2.64 2.70
N VAL A 45 -4.25 -1.47 3.11
CA VAL A 45 -5.43 -1.34 3.98
C VAL A 45 -6.66 -2.11 3.47
N ILE A 46 -6.72 -2.44 2.18
CA ILE A 46 -7.77 -3.29 1.59
C ILE A 46 -7.88 -4.64 2.29
N VAL A 47 -6.77 -5.22 2.77
CA VAL A 47 -6.76 -6.50 3.48
C VAL A 47 -7.56 -6.41 4.77
N GLY A 48 -7.35 -5.32 5.53
CA GLY A 48 -8.12 -5.06 6.76
C GLY A 48 -9.59 -4.78 6.46
N ALA A 49 -9.87 -4.02 5.40
CA ALA A 49 -11.24 -3.71 4.99
C ALA A 49 -12.02 -4.99 4.61
N ILE A 50 -11.41 -5.90 3.84
CA ILE A 50 -12.01 -7.19 3.48
C ILE A 50 -12.27 -8.04 4.74
N ALA A 51 -11.28 -8.11 5.65
CA ALA A 51 -11.41 -8.88 6.88
C ALA A 51 -12.58 -8.41 7.77
N VAL A 52 -12.71 -7.09 7.98
CA VAL A 52 -13.80 -6.50 8.79
C VAL A 52 -15.16 -6.64 8.08
N THR A 53 -15.19 -6.47 6.75
CA THR A 53 -16.45 -6.59 5.98
C THR A 53 -16.98 -8.02 5.97
N GLY A 54 -16.07 -9.00 5.87
CA GLY A 54 -16.38 -10.43 5.82
C GLY A 54 -16.62 -11.09 7.18
N GLU A 55 -16.49 -10.35 8.28
CA GLU A 55 -16.62 -10.90 9.62
C GLU A 55 -18.07 -11.39 9.90
N ALA A 56 -18.17 -12.58 10.50
CA ALA A 56 -19.44 -13.13 10.92
C ALA A 56 -20.02 -12.31 12.07
N GLY A 57 -21.21 -11.73 11.86
CA GLY A 57 -21.85 -10.82 12.84
C GLY A 57 -21.57 -9.33 12.61
N ALA A 58 -20.86 -8.96 11.54
CA ALA A 58 -20.71 -7.55 11.16
C ALA A 58 -22.07 -6.85 11.03
N THR A 59 -22.22 -5.72 11.72
CA THR A 59 -23.45 -4.92 11.66
C THR A 59 -23.70 -4.42 10.23
N PRO A 60 -24.96 -4.10 9.86
CA PRO A 60 -25.24 -3.54 8.54
C PRO A 60 -24.40 -2.29 8.23
N LEU A 61 -24.13 -1.46 9.24
CA LEU A 61 -23.28 -0.28 9.13
C LEU A 61 -21.80 -0.64 8.90
N ALA A 62 -21.27 -1.65 9.61
CA ALA A 62 -19.91 -2.12 9.39
C ALA A 62 -19.71 -2.68 7.98
N ARG A 63 -20.71 -3.40 7.45
CA ARG A 63 -20.68 -3.93 6.07
C ARG A 63 -20.71 -2.84 5.01
N THR A 64 -21.53 -1.80 5.19
CA THR A 64 -21.60 -0.70 4.20
C THR A 64 -20.33 0.14 4.21
N LEU A 65 -19.80 0.49 5.40
CA LEU A 65 -18.53 1.21 5.51
C LEU A 65 -17.37 0.36 5.01
N GLY A 66 -17.37 -0.93 5.31
CA GLY A 66 -16.37 -1.89 4.82
C GLY A 66 -16.37 -2.00 3.30
N PHE A 67 -17.54 -2.09 2.67
CA PHE A 67 -17.67 -2.06 1.21
C PHE A 67 -17.10 -0.77 0.59
N ILE A 68 -17.43 0.40 1.17
CA ILE A 68 -16.87 1.69 0.72
C ILE A 68 -15.35 1.71 0.89
N ALA A 69 -14.84 1.20 2.02
CA ALA A 69 -13.41 1.13 2.29
C ALA A 69 -12.68 0.24 1.27
N VAL A 70 -13.23 -0.94 0.94
CA VAL A 70 -12.68 -1.82 -0.10
C VAL A 70 -12.68 -1.13 -1.46
N PHE A 71 -13.77 -0.45 -1.83
CA PHE A 71 -13.86 0.28 -3.09
C PHE A 71 -12.81 1.40 -3.17
N CYS A 72 -12.73 2.25 -2.16
CA CYS A 72 -11.75 3.34 -2.10
C CYS A 72 -10.30 2.83 -2.11
N ALA A 73 -10.00 1.77 -1.37
CA ALA A 73 -8.67 1.16 -1.35
C ALA A 73 -8.31 0.56 -2.72
N THR A 74 -9.26 -0.09 -3.40
CA THR A 74 -9.06 -0.62 -4.75
C THR A 74 -8.78 0.49 -5.75
N VAL A 75 -9.52 1.61 -5.68
CA VAL A 75 -9.28 2.78 -6.54
C VAL A 75 -7.89 3.36 -6.30
N ASN A 76 -7.46 3.50 -5.04
CA ASN A 76 -6.11 3.97 -4.69
C ASN A 76 -5.02 3.03 -5.23
N LEU A 77 -5.20 1.72 -5.08
CA LEU A 77 -4.30 0.69 -5.60
C LEU A 77 -4.15 0.82 -7.13
N VAL A 78 -5.27 0.75 -7.86
CA VAL A 78 -5.27 0.75 -9.33
C VAL A 78 -4.74 2.07 -9.89
N SER A 79 -5.26 3.20 -9.42
CA SER A 79 -4.81 4.52 -9.90
C SER A 79 -3.34 4.78 -9.57
N GLY A 80 -2.87 4.41 -8.38
CA GLY A 80 -1.48 4.55 -7.96
C GLY A 80 -0.52 3.77 -8.85
N PHE A 81 -0.83 2.50 -9.15
CA PHE A 81 0.01 1.70 -10.06
C PHE A 81 -0.06 2.20 -11.50
N MET A 82 -1.22 2.64 -11.99
CA MET A 82 -1.35 3.21 -13.34
C MET A 82 -0.54 4.51 -13.52
N ILE A 83 -0.55 5.40 -12.53
CA ILE A 83 0.24 6.64 -12.57
C ILE A 83 1.73 6.31 -12.50
N THR A 84 2.12 5.40 -11.60
CA THR A 84 3.51 4.97 -11.47
C THR A 84 4.04 4.36 -12.76
N ASP A 85 3.26 3.49 -13.42
CA ASP A 85 3.63 2.90 -14.72
C ASP A 85 3.83 3.98 -15.80
N ARG A 86 2.96 4.98 -15.87
CA ARG A 86 3.14 6.12 -16.80
C ARG A 86 4.41 6.90 -16.51
N MET A 87 4.72 7.15 -15.23
CA MET A 87 5.96 7.83 -14.83
C MET A 87 7.20 7.01 -15.20
N LEU A 88 7.18 5.70 -14.95
CA LEU A 88 8.31 4.81 -15.27
C LEU A 88 8.51 4.64 -16.79
N LYS A 89 7.44 4.68 -17.58
CA LYS A 89 7.53 4.67 -19.05
C LYS A 89 8.28 5.88 -19.62
N MET A 90 8.34 7.00 -18.91
CA MET A 90 9.10 8.18 -19.32
C MET A 90 10.62 7.97 -19.26
N PHE A 91 11.10 6.96 -18.53
CA PHE A 91 12.51 6.55 -18.49
C PHE A 91 12.89 5.60 -19.63
N LYS A 92 11.90 5.04 -20.36
CA LYS A 92 12.18 4.24 -21.55
C LYS A 92 12.50 5.17 -22.71
N ARG A 93 13.62 4.91 -23.38
CA ARG A 93 14.04 5.67 -24.57
C ARG A 93 13.00 5.46 -25.67
N LYS A 94 12.48 6.54 -26.23
CA LYS A 94 11.47 6.51 -27.31
C LYS A 94 12.12 5.86 -28.54
N GLY A 95 11.92 4.55 -28.75
CA GLY A 95 12.42 3.80 -29.91
C GLY A 95 13.26 2.54 -29.66
N SER A 96 13.21 1.93 -28.46
CA SER A 96 13.74 0.57 -28.19
C SER A 96 12.71 -0.27 -27.47
#